data_AF-H2AWM3-F1
#
_entry.id   AF-H2AWM3-F1
#
_cell.length_a   1.000
_cell.length_b   1.000
_cell.length_c   1.000
_cell.angle_alpha   90.00
_cell.angle_beta   90.00
_cell.angle_gamma   90.00
#
_symmetry.space_group_name_H-M   'P 1'
#
loop_
_entity.id
_entity.type
_entity.pdbx_description
1 polymer ?
#
loop_
_entity_poly.entity_id
_entity_poly.type
_entity_poly.pdbx_seq_one_letter_code
_entity_poly.pdbx_strand_id
1 'polypeptide(L)'
;MQRSSSEMDSLSNYSNSKFLIAPFDEETQIFDCHCQSCMRSEQLKKAFFKFFWIGVIIPIFWIINLGLYFYIQWYLRHDVYHPKLNDEEFPTLFQSELKNKRSLVRLKDESMEDINSINASDELTIVADPVDSRTVHDNDVAKLKTLRFNFLKEAANQVINSHDKMRKYYRTWTLRSILGLTIDIVIIIFVVLLCTKSSQKNKNRNYII
;
A
#
# COMPACT_ATOMS: atom_id res chain seq x y z
N MET A 1 -39.28 -30.81 6.82
CA MET A 1 -39.46 -29.58 6.02
C MET A 1 -38.11 -29.13 5.51
N GLN A 2 -37.77 -29.55 4.28
CA GLN A 2 -36.55 -29.18 3.58
C GLN A 2 -36.70 -27.74 3.07
N ARG A 3 -35.87 -26.82 3.57
CA ARG A 3 -35.74 -25.50 2.97
C ARG A 3 -34.78 -25.63 1.80
N SER A 4 -35.31 -25.38 0.62
CA SER A 4 -34.70 -25.55 -0.69
C SER A 4 -33.35 -24.85 -0.80
N SER A 5 -32.34 -25.59 -1.25
CA SER A 5 -30.99 -25.12 -1.60
C SER A 5 -30.94 -24.18 -2.81
N SER A 6 -32.10 -23.73 -3.32
CA SER A 6 -32.23 -22.97 -4.58
C SER A 6 -32.17 -21.44 -4.42
N GLU A 7 -32.17 -20.89 -3.20
CA GLU A 7 -32.07 -19.44 -2.99
C GLU A 7 -30.63 -18.95 -2.79
N MET A 8 -29.67 -19.85 -2.54
CA MET A 8 -28.26 -19.48 -2.33
C MET A 8 -27.45 -19.43 -3.63
N ASP A 9 -27.98 -20.00 -4.72
CA ASP A 9 -27.35 -20.00 -6.05
C ASP A 9 -27.70 -18.77 -6.91
N SER A 10 -28.56 -17.87 -6.42
CA SER A 10 -28.93 -16.64 -7.15
C SER A 10 -28.00 -15.45 -6.88
N LEU A 11 -27.08 -15.55 -5.90
CA LEU A 11 -26.12 -14.50 -5.56
C LEU A 11 -24.73 -14.70 -6.17
N SER A 12 -24.43 -15.88 -6.71
CA SER A 12 -23.11 -16.18 -7.31
C SER A 12 -23.03 -15.83 -8.80
N ASN A 13 -24.15 -15.49 -9.44
CA ASN A 13 -24.23 -15.25 -10.88
C ASN A 13 -24.20 -13.76 -11.29
N TYR A 14 -23.77 -12.85 -10.39
CA TYR A 14 -23.78 -11.40 -10.63
C TYR A 14 -22.40 -10.75 -10.86
N SER A 15 -21.36 -11.48 -11.25
CA SER A 15 -20.02 -10.86 -11.35
C SER A 15 -19.17 -11.35 -12.52
N ASN A 16 -19.75 -11.43 -13.72
CA ASN A 16 -18.96 -11.60 -14.96
C ASN A 16 -19.34 -10.58 -16.05
N SER A 17 -19.88 -9.41 -15.69
CA SER A 17 -19.94 -8.30 -16.65
C SER A 17 -18.53 -7.77 -16.89
N LYS A 18 -17.92 -8.19 -17.99
CA LYS A 18 -16.65 -7.65 -18.47
C LYS A 18 -16.92 -6.28 -19.07
N PHE A 19 -16.44 -5.23 -18.42
CA PHE A 19 -16.48 -3.87 -18.94
C PHE A 19 -15.31 -3.68 -19.90
N LEU A 20 -15.55 -3.21 -21.12
CA LEU A 20 -14.50 -2.70 -22.00
C LEU A 20 -14.11 -1.31 -21.50
N ILE A 21 -13.26 -1.28 -20.48
CA ILE A 21 -12.56 -0.07 -20.10
C ILE A 21 -11.45 0.11 -21.13
N ALA A 22 -11.57 1.12 -21.98
CA ALA A 22 -10.49 1.48 -22.89
C ALA A 22 -9.21 1.70 -22.06
N PRO A 23 -8.05 1.15 -22.47
CA PRO A 23 -6.78 1.21 -21.74
C PRO A 23 -6.14 2.58 -21.90
N PHE A 24 -6.89 3.63 -21.55
CA PHE A 24 -6.26 4.89 -21.21
C PHE A 24 -5.71 4.69 -19.83
N ASP A 25 -4.39 4.86 -19.66
CA ASP A 25 -3.73 4.77 -18.37
C ASP A 25 -4.51 5.65 -17.39
N GLU A 26 -5.31 5.02 -16.52
CA GLU A 26 -5.75 5.67 -15.30
C GLU A 26 -4.45 5.83 -14.50
N GLU A 27 -3.77 6.97 -14.72
CA GLU A 27 -2.72 7.45 -13.84
C GLU A 27 -3.39 7.68 -12.48
N THR A 28 -3.55 6.59 -11.74
CA THR A 28 -3.92 6.63 -10.34
C THR A 28 -2.76 7.34 -9.67
N GLN A 29 -2.94 8.64 -9.42
CA GLN A 29 -1.95 9.43 -8.72
C GLN A 29 -1.77 8.79 -7.34
N ILE A 30 -0.63 8.15 -7.13
CA ILE A 30 -0.26 7.55 -5.85
C ILE A 30 0.32 8.67 -5.00
N PHE A 31 -0.37 9.00 -3.91
CA PHE A 31 0.10 10.02 -2.99
C PHE A 31 0.95 9.41 -1.89
N ASP A 32 2.25 9.63 -1.95
CA ASP A 32 3.23 9.14 -0.98
C ASP A 32 3.65 10.22 0.02
N CYS A 33 4.06 9.78 1.20
CA CYS A 33 4.54 10.69 2.24
C CYS A 33 5.98 11.15 1.96
N HIS A 34 6.18 12.46 1.86
CA HIS A 34 7.48 13.09 1.62
C HIS A 34 8.14 13.60 2.92
N CYS A 35 7.82 12.98 4.04
CA CYS A 35 8.44 13.32 5.32
C CYS A 35 9.95 13.02 5.29
N GLN A 36 10.76 13.79 6.04
CA GLN A 36 12.21 13.60 6.06
C GLN A 36 12.59 12.17 6.52
N SER A 37 11.84 11.63 7.48
CA SER A 37 11.99 10.25 7.94
C SER A 37 11.68 9.24 6.82
N CYS A 38 10.63 9.47 6.03
CA CYS A 38 10.17 8.63 4.93
C CYS A 38 11.20 8.57 3.81
N MET A 39 11.70 9.73 3.38
CA MET A 39 12.71 9.84 2.34
C MET A 39 14.03 9.15 2.73
N ARG A 40 14.51 9.37 3.95
CA ARG A 40 15.74 8.73 4.44
C ARG A 40 15.54 7.22 4.65
N SER A 41 14.36 6.83 5.12
CA SER A 41 13.96 5.43 5.25
C SER A 41 13.99 4.72 3.91
N GLU A 42 13.51 5.32 2.83
CA GLU A 42 13.53 4.66 1.53
C GLU A 42 14.96 4.39 1.03
N GLN A 43 15.85 5.36 1.19
CA GLN A 43 17.27 5.24 0.82
C GLN A 43 18.00 4.15 1.63
N LEU A 44 17.70 4.06 2.93
CA LEU A 44 18.35 3.11 3.84
C LEU A 44 17.74 1.71 3.79
N LYS A 45 16.59 1.52 3.15
CA LYS A 45 15.86 0.24 3.13
C LYS A 45 16.73 -0.93 2.65
N LYS A 46 17.49 -0.73 1.57
CA LYS A 46 18.39 -1.75 1.01
C LYS A 46 19.55 -2.05 1.96
N ALA A 47 20.10 -1.03 2.62
CA ALA A 47 21.18 -1.20 3.59
C ALA A 47 20.70 -1.95 4.83
N PHE A 48 19.52 -1.61 5.35
CA PHE A 48 18.92 -2.26 6.53
C PHE A 48 18.75 -3.76 6.33
N PHE A 49 18.23 -4.16 5.17
CA PHE A 49 18.07 -5.57 4.82
C PHE A 49 19.44 -6.29 4.67
N LYS A 50 20.44 -5.64 4.06
CA LYS A 50 21.78 -6.21 3.94
C LYS A 50 22.45 -6.41 5.31
N PHE A 51 22.39 -5.40 6.17
CA PHE A 51 22.94 -5.47 7.53
C PHE A 51 22.25 -6.53 8.39
N PHE A 52 20.96 -6.80 8.15
CA PHE A 52 20.28 -7.89 8.84
C PHE A 52 20.93 -9.26 8.54
N TRP A 53 21.21 -9.54 7.26
CA TRP A 53 21.85 -10.80 6.86
C TRP A 53 23.31 -10.90 7.31
N ILE A 54 24.07 -9.80 7.21
CA ILE A 54 25.44 -9.74 7.72
C ILE A 54 25.46 -9.93 9.25
N GLY A 55 24.41 -9.43 9.92
CA GLY A 55 24.21 -9.55 11.36
C GLY A 55 24.17 -10.98 11.89
N VAL A 56 23.75 -11.94 11.06
CA VAL A 56 23.75 -13.38 11.40
C VAL A 56 25.17 -13.90 11.67
N ILE A 57 26.18 -13.34 10.99
CA ILE A 57 27.59 -13.70 11.17
C ILE A 57 28.24 -12.78 12.20
N ILE A 58 27.91 -11.49 12.16
CA ILE A 58 28.51 -10.45 12.99
C ILE A 58 27.40 -9.69 13.73
N PRO A 59 27.10 -10.04 15.00
CA PRO A 59 25.94 -9.53 15.74
C PRO A 59 25.94 -7.99 15.93
N ILE A 60 27.12 -7.36 15.83
CA ILE A 60 27.29 -5.91 15.88
C ILE A 60 26.44 -5.20 14.81
N PHE A 61 26.23 -5.81 13.64
CA PHE A 61 25.39 -5.21 12.60
C PHE A 61 23.91 -5.13 12.97
N TRP A 62 23.41 -6.04 13.82
CA TRP A 62 22.05 -5.90 14.36
C TRP A 62 21.94 -4.72 15.34
N ILE A 63 23.00 -4.43 16.10
CA ILE A 63 23.06 -3.23 16.96
C ILE A 63 23.05 -1.96 16.09
N ILE A 64 23.81 -1.94 15.00
CA ILE A 64 23.80 -0.82 14.04
C ILE A 64 22.39 -0.64 13.43
N ASN A 65 21.73 -1.73 13.02
CA ASN A 65 20.33 -1.66 12.55
C ASN A 65 19.38 -1.09 13.61
N LEU A 66 19.57 -1.46 14.87
CA LEU A 66 18.81 -0.89 15.99
C LEU A 66 19.04 0.62 16.10
N GLY A 67 20.30 1.05 16.03
CA GLY A 67 20.69 2.45 16.05
C GLY A 67 20.09 3.25 14.89
N LEU A 68 20.11 2.69 13.67
CA LEU A 68 19.46 3.29 12.50
C LEU A 68 17.95 3.41 12.70
N TYR A 69 17.31 2.41 13.28
CA TYR A 69 15.88 2.47 13.61
C TYR A 69 15.60 3.61 14.61
N PHE A 70 16.36 3.74 15.69
CA PHE A 70 16.20 4.84 16.65
C PHE A 70 16.48 6.20 16.03
N TYR A 71 17.51 6.32 15.19
CA TYR A 71 17.81 7.54 14.46
C TYR A 71 16.64 7.96 13.57
N ILE A 72 16.13 7.04 12.76
CA ILE A 72 15.00 7.34 11.86
C ILE A 72 13.73 7.65 12.65
N GLN A 73 13.42 6.88 13.70
CA GLN A 73 12.13 6.93 14.40
C GLN A 73 12.06 7.99 15.51
N TRP A 74 13.20 8.38 16.10
CA TRP A 74 13.23 9.32 17.24
C TRP A 74 13.92 10.64 16.91
N TYR A 75 15.00 10.60 16.12
CA TYR A 75 15.80 11.79 15.84
C TYR A 75 15.24 12.61 14.68
N LEU A 76 14.69 11.97 13.65
CA LEU A 76 14.10 12.68 12.52
C LEU A 76 12.69 13.20 12.86
N ARG A 77 12.33 14.33 12.26
CA ARG A 77 10.96 14.88 12.36
C ARG A 77 9.99 13.98 11.59
N HIS A 78 8.84 13.72 12.19
CA HIS A 78 7.80 12.81 11.69
C HIS A 78 6.51 13.52 11.29
N ASP A 79 6.58 14.82 11.09
CA ASP A 79 5.42 15.58 10.66
C ASP A 79 5.04 15.08 9.26
N VAL A 80 3.82 14.52 9.16
CA VAL A 80 3.29 14.01 7.90
C VAL A 80 3.18 15.19 6.95
N TYR A 81 4.06 15.18 5.95
CA TYR A 81 4.16 16.25 4.98
C TYR A 81 3.92 15.70 3.59
N HIS A 82 2.95 16.30 2.92
CA HIS A 82 2.72 16.14 1.50
C HIS A 82 2.89 17.53 0.86
N PRO A 83 3.58 17.64 -0.31
CA PRO A 83 3.62 18.90 -1.06
C PRO A 83 2.19 19.38 -1.36
N LYS A 84 1.99 20.69 -1.46
CA LYS A 84 0.68 21.24 -1.82
C LYS A 84 0.28 20.71 -3.20
N LEU A 85 -0.91 20.14 -3.30
CA LEU A 85 -1.51 19.73 -4.57
C LEU A 85 -1.64 20.96 -5.47
N ASN A 86 -1.29 20.80 -6.75
CA ASN A 86 -1.48 21.87 -7.73
C ASN A 86 -2.98 22.02 -8.03
N ASP A 87 -3.42 23.23 -8.40
CA ASP A 87 -4.84 23.50 -8.71
C ASP A 87 -5.34 22.64 -9.91
N GLU A 88 -4.42 22.21 -10.77
CA GLU A 88 -4.65 21.34 -11.92
C GLU A 88 -4.87 19.85 -11.55
N GLU A 89 -4.44 19.43 -10.36
CA GLU A 89 -4.60 18.05 -9.88
C GLU A 89 -5.98 17.80 -9.26
N PHE A 90 -6.75 18.86 -9.00
CA PHE A 90 -8.09 18.70 -8.46
C PHE A 90 -9.05 18.14 -9.51
N PRO A 91 -9.92 17.19 -9.12
CA PRO A 91 -10.88 16.63 -10.04
C PRO A 91 -11.84 17.71 -10.53
N THR A 92 -12.05 17.73 -11.84
CA THR A 92 -13.06 18.58 -12.49
C THR A 92 -14.41 17.84 -12.57
N LEU A 93 -15.52 18.58 -12.61
CA LEU A 93 -16.85 17.99 -12.83
C LEU A 93 -16.88 17.18 -14.12
N PHE A 94 -16.22 17.68 -15.18
CA PHE A 94 -16.09 16.99 -16.45
C PHE A 94 -15.41 15.62 -16.31
N GLN A 95 -14.27 15.54 -15.61
CA GLN A 95 -13.58 14.26 -15.38
C GLN A 95 -14.44 13.29 -14.57
N SER A 96 -15.17 13.77 -13.56
CA SER A 96 -16.08 12.93 -12.77
C SER A 96 -17.24 12.38 -13.61
N GLU A 97 -17.82 13.19 -14.48
CA GLU A 97 -18.90 12.76 -15.36
C GLU A 97 -18.40 11.81 -16.44
N LEU A 98 -17.22 12.07 -17.00
CA LEU A 98 -16.56 11.17 -17.94
C LEU A 98 -16.32 9.81 -17.28
N LYS A 99 -15.83 9.77 -16.04
CA LYS A 99 -15.63 8.54 -15.27
C LYS A 99 -16.95 7.80 -15.01
N ASN A 100 -18.00 8.54 -14.61
CA ASN A 100 -19.31 7.95 -14.35
C ASN A 100 -19.94 7.37 -15.63
N LYS A 101 -19.90 8.12 -16.74
CA LYS A 101 -20.37 7.67 -18.06
C LYS A 101 -19.60 6.45 -18.55
N ARG A 102 -18.28 6.37 -18.30
CA ARG A 102 -17.45 5.19 -18.61
C ARG A 102 -17.81 3.97 -17.77
N SER A 103 -18.10 4.14 -16.48
CA SER A 103 -18.52 3.02 -15.61
C SER A 103 -19.93 2.49 -15.93
N LEU A 104 -20.73 3.25 -16.68
CA LEU A 104 -22.11 2.90 -17.04
C LEU A 104 -22.22 2.19 -18.40
N VAL A 105 -21.15 2.08 -19.19
CA VAL A 105 -21.13 1.28 -20.42
C VAL A 105 -21.06 -0.21 -20.05
N ARG A 106 -22.20 -0.75 -19.64
CA ARG A 106 -22.41 -2.19 -19.48
C ARG A 106 -22.63 -2.76 -20.88
N LEU A 107 -21.69 -3.57 -21.35
CA LEU A 107 -21.93 -4.40 -22.54
C LEU A 107 -23.17 -5.25 -22.25
N LYS A 108 -24.21 -5.06 -23.04
CA LYS A 108 -25.33 -5.99 -23.11
C LYS A 108 -24.80 -7.23 -23.84
N ASP A 109 -25.08 -8.43 -23.34
CA ASP A 109 -24.50 -9.67 -23.89
C ASP A 109 -24.84 -9.88 -25.39
N GLU A 110 -25.90 -9.24 -25.90
CA GLU A 110 -26.27 -9.23 -27.32
C GLU A 110 -25.29 -8.44 -28.21
N SER A 111 -24.52 -7.49 -27.67
CA SER A 111 -23.67 -6.59 -28.46
C SER A 111 -22.32 -7.20 -28.87
N MET A 112 -21.96 -8.40 -28.40
CA MET A 112 -20.74 -9.09 -28.86
C MET A 112 -20.90 -9.77 -30.23
N GLU A 113 -22.13 -10.08 -30.65
CA GLU A 113 -22.39 -10.62 -31.99
C GLU A 113 -22.39 -9.51 -33.06
N ASP A 114 -22.79 -8.29 -32.70
CA ASP A 114 -22.89 -7.15 -33.61
C ASP A 114 -21.54 -6.45 -33.90
N ILE A 115 -20.52 -6.63 -33.06
CA ILE A 115 -19.19 -6.01 -33.29
C ILE A 115 -18.47 -6.63 -34.50
N ASN A 116 -18.85 -7.85 -34.92
CA ASN A 116 -18.32 -8.47 -36.13
C ASN A 116 -19.09 -8.05 -37.42
N SER A 117 -20.25 -7.39 -37.31
CA SER A 117 -21.11 -7.09 -38.47
C SER A 117 -21.21 -5.60 -38.83
N ILE A 118 -20.78 -4.68 -37.98
CA ILE A 118 -20.97 -3.23 -38.21
C ILE A 118 -19.65 -2.57 -38.64
N ASN A 119 -19.31 -2.75 -39.92
CA ASN A 119 -18.45 -1.82 -40.67
C ASN A 119 -19.29 -0.99 -41.67
N ALA A 120 -20.59 -0.84 -41.40
CA ALA A 120 -21.50 -0.11 -42.25
C ALA A 120 -22.59 0.59 -41.43
N SER A 121 -22.59 1.92 -41.54
CA SER A 121 -23.72 2.85 -41.35
C SER A 121 -24.07 3.35 -39.94
N ASP A 122 -23.99 4.68 -39.85
CA ASP A 122 -24.95 5.63 -39.26
C ASP A 122 -25.07 5.86 -37.74
N GLU A 123 -24.63 7.09 -37.40
CA GLU A 123 -25.43 8.19 -36.81
C GLU A 123 -26.07 7.96 -35.43
N LEU A 124 -25.39 8.49 -34.41
CA LEU A 124 -25.85 8.49 -33.02
C LEU A 124 -26.63 9.79 -32.72
N THR A 125 -27.96 9.70 -32.66
CA THR A 125 -28.84 10.80 -32.24
C THR A 125 -28.78 10.97 -30.72
N ILE A 126 -28.19 12.07 -30.24
CA ILE A 126 -28.25 12.47 -28.83
C ILE A 126 -29.51 13.31 -28.64
N VAL A 127 -30.50 12.76 -27.92
CA VAL A 127 -31.66 13.53 -27.44
C VAL A 127 -31.21 14.35 -26.23
N ALA A 128 -31.12 15.67 -26.40
CA ALA A 128 -30.87 16.62 -25.33
C ALA A 128 -32.19 17.31 -24.96
N ASP A 129 -32.73 16.99 -23.79
CA ASP A 129 -33.82 17.77 -23.18
C ASP A 129 -33.30 19.11 -22.65
N PRO A 130 -34.06 20.21 -22.77
CA PRO A 130 -33.67 21.51 -22.26
C PRO A 130 -33.82 21.54 -20.73
N VAL A 131 -32.70 21.43 -20.00
CA VAL A 131 -32.68 21.54 -18.54
C VAL A 131 -32.55 23.01 -18.12
N ASP A 132 -33.51 23.43 -17.30
CA ASP A 132 -33.62 24.76 -16.69
C ASP A 132 -32.34 25.15 -15.93
N SER A 133 -31.70 26.23 -16.38
CA SER A 133 -30.28 26.50 -16.15
C SER A 133 -29.95 27.09 -14.77
N ARG A 134 -30.96 27.44 -13.96
CA ARG A 134 -30.76 28.16 -12.69
C ARG A 134 -30.66 27.25 -11.46
N THR A 135 -31.31 26.08 -11.45
CA THR A 135 -31.24 25.09 -10.35
C THR A 135 -30.10 24.08 -10.51
N VAL A 136 -29.56 23.97 -11.72
CA VAL A 136 -28.41 23.11 -12.06
C VAL A 136 -27.11 23.66 -11.46
N HIS A 137 -26.93 24.98 -11.48
CA HIS A 137 -25.67 25.61 -11.08
C HIS A 137 -25.36 25.45 -9.58
N ASP A 138 -26.35 25.53 -8.69
CA ASP A 138 -26.13 25.35 -7.25
C ASP A 138 -25.86 23.88 -6.87
N ASN A 139 -26.53 22.94 -7.54
CA ASN A 139 -26.30 21.50 -7.35
C ASN A 139 -24.92 21.07 -7.85
N ASP A 140 -24.45 21.62 -8.97
CA ASP A 140 -23.14 21.31 -9.53
C ASP A 140 -21.99 21.85 -8.66
N VAL A 141 -22.17 23.04 -8.06
CA VAL A 141 -21.21 23.61 -7.12
C VAL A 141 -21.10 22.75 -5.86
N ALA A 142 -22.24 22.31 -5.29
CA ALA A 142 -22.25 21.42 -4.13
C ALA A 142 -21.61 20.04 -4.44
N LYS A 143 -21.90 19.49 -5.62
CA LYS A 143 -21.33 18.23 -6.12
C LYS A 143 -19.82 18.34 -6.32
N LEU A 144 -19.34 19.43 -6.94
CA LEU A 144 -17.90 19.68 -7.13
C LEU A 144 -17.18 19.80 -5.79
N LYS A 145 -17.76 20.51 -4.82
CA LYS A 145 -17.19 20.65 -3.47
C LYS A 145 -17.05 19.28 -2.78
N THR A 146 -18.07 18.43 -2.92
CA THR A 146 -18.07 17.07 -2.37
C THR A 146 -17.01 16.18 -3.03
N LEU A 147 -16.88 16.27 -4.36
CA LEU A 147 -15.85 15.54 -5.11
C LEU A 147 -14.43 15.95 -4.70
N ARG A 148 -14.16 17.26 -4.62
CA ARG A 148 -12.86 17.78 -4.17
C ARG A 148 -12.55 17.37 -2.74
N PHE A 149 -13.54 17.41 -1.84
CA PHE A 149 -13.37 16.95 -0.46
C PHE A 149 -13.04 15.46 -0.39
N ASN A 150 -13.76 14.61 -1.12
CA ASN A 150 -13.51 13.18 -1.14
C ASN A 150 -12.14 12.85 -1.74
N PHE A 151 -11.72 13.56 -2.78
CA PHE A 151 -10.39 13.43 -3.36
C PHE A 151 -9.28 13.81 -2.36
N LEU A 152 -9.40 14.96 -1.69
CA LEU A 152 -8.46 15.37 -0.64
C LEU A 152 -8.40 14.36 0.51
N LYS A 153 -9.55 13.82 0.92
CA LYS A 153 -9.64 12.80 1.95
C LYS A 153 -8.92 11.52 1.52
N GLU A 154 -9.10 11.09 0.28
CA GLU A 154 -8.45 9.91 -0.27
C GLU A 154 -6.93 10.11 -0.38
N ALA A 155 -6.49 11.26 -0.89
CA ALA A 155 -5.07 11.62 -0.94
C ALA A 155 -4.44 11.63 0.46
N ALA A 156 -5.09 12.26 1.44
CA ALA A 156 -4.62 12.26 2.82
C ALA A 156 -4.54 10.85 3.40
N ASN A 157 -5.55 10.00 3.15
CA ASN A 157 -5.55 8.60 3.57
C ASN A 157 -4.38 7.83 2.95
N GLN A 158 -4.09 8.01 1.66
CA GLN A 158 -2.98 7.37 0.98
C GLN A 158 -1.62 7.78 1.57
N VAL A 159 -1.43 9.08 1.82
CA VAL A 159 -0.21 9.61 2.45
C VAL A 159 0.00 9.01 3.85
N ILE A 160 -1.05 8.98 4.67
CA ILE A 160 -1.01 8.39 6.02
C ILE A 160 -0.72 6.88 5.94
N ASN A 161 -1.42 6.17 5.05
CA ASN A 161 -1.23 4.74 4.86
C ASN A 161 0.18 4.39 4.39
N SER A 162 0.76 5.19 3.47
CA SER A 162 2.13 5.03 2.99
C SER A 162 3.14 5.23 4.13
N HIS A 163 2.98 6.29 4.92
CA HIS A 163 3.79 6.56 6.10
C HIS A 163 3.74 5.40 7.12
N ASP A 164 2.54 4.91 7.44
CA ASP A 164 2.36 3.83 8.41
C ASP A 164 2.89 2.49 7.91
N LYS A 165 2.76 2.21 6.61
CA LYS A 165 3.35 1.03 5.97
C LYS A 165 4.87 1.03 6.09
N MET A 166 5.51 2.19 5.87
CA MET A 166 6.96 2.34 6.04
C MET A 166 7.37 2.08 7.49
N ARG A 167 6.70 2.70 8.47
CA ARG A 167 6.97 2.47 9.90
C ARG A 167 6.79 1.00 10.30
N LYS A 168 5.74 0.36 9.82
CA LYS A 168 5.47 -1.05 10.10
C LYS A 168 6.59 -1.93 9.55
N TYR A 169 7.08 -1.66 8.34
CA TYR A 169 8.21 -2.39 7.75
C TYR A 169 9.45 -2.33 8.67
N TYR A 170 9.88 -1.13 9.06
CA TYR A 170 11.05 -0.94 9.91
C TYR A 170 10.88 -1.57 11.30
N ARG A 171 9.70 -1.45 11.89
CA ARG A 171 9.38 -2.09 13.16
C ARG A 171 9.51 -3.60 13.08
N THR A 172 8.96 -4.24 12.04
CA THR A 172 9.05 -5.70 11.86
C THR A 172 10.50 -6.16 11.72
N TRP A 173 11.33 -5.48 10.94
CA TRP A 173 12.73 -5.85 10.79
C TRP A 173 13.57 -5.60 12.04
N THR A 174 13.25 -4.56 12.80
CA THR A 174 13.88 -4.29 14.09
C THR A 174 13.54 -5.38 15.10
N LEU A 175 12.27 -5.81 15.18
CA LEU A 175 11.86 -6.93 16.03
C LEU A 175 12.59 -8.23 15.68
N ARG A 176 12.78 -8.51 14.39
CA ARG A 176 13.59 -9.66 13.95
C ARG A 176 15.06 -9.55 14.39
N SER A 177 15.63 -8.35 14.33
CA SER A 177 17.02 -8.09 14.76
C SER A 177 17.17 -8.25 16.27
N ILE A 178 16.18 -7.80 17.06
CA ILE A 178 16.12 -8.00 18.51
C ILE A 178 16.06 -9.50 18.83
N LEU A 179 15.19 -10.25 18.15
CA LEU A 179 15.09 -11.69 18.34
C LEU A 179 16.42 -12.40 18.02
N GLY A 180 17.07 -12.02 16.92
CA GLY A 180 18.41 -12.52 16.58
C GLY A 180 19.42 -12.25 17.69
N LEU A 181 19.51 -11.01 18.16
CA LEU A 181 20.41 -10.62 19.26
C LEU A 181 20.15 -11.44 20.53
N THR A 182 18.88 -11.68 20.89
CA THR A 182 18.57 -12.49 22.07
C THR A 182 19.05 -13.94 21.93
N ILE A 183 18.95 -14.53 20.74
CA ILE A 183 19.43 -15.90 20.48
C ILE A 183 20.95 -15.95 20.58
N ASP A 184 21.65 -14.98 19.98
CA ASP A 184 23.13 -14.92 20.02
C ASP A 184 23.65 -14.77 21.45
N ILE A 185 23.01 -13.94 22.28
CA ILE A 185 23.39 -13.79 23.70
C ILE A 185 23.31 -15.14 24.42
N VAL A 186 22.25 -15.92 24.21
CA VAL A 186 22.09 -17.24 24.82
C VAL A 186 23.18 -18.22 24.33
N ILE A 187 23.48 -18.21 23.03
CA ILE A 187 24.54 -19.05 22.45
C ILE A 187 25.90 -18.68 23.03
N ILE A 188 26.23 -17.40 23.12
CA ILE A 188 27.50 -16.92 23.69
C ILE A 188 27.64 -17.39 25.14
N ILE A 189 26.60 -17.24 25.96
CA ILE A 189 26.60 -17.73 27.35
C ILE A 189 26.86 -19.24 27.38
N PHE A 190 26.16 -20.01 26.56
CA PHE A 190 26.31 -21.46 26.51
C PHE A 190 27.73 -21.88 26.09
N VAL A 191 28.30 -21.24 25.07
CA VAL A 191 29.68 -21.48 24.63
C VAL A 191 30.68 -21.16 25.74
N VAL A 192 30.53 -20.01 26.42
CA VAL A 192 31.39 -19.64 27.54
C VAL A 192 31.31 -20.68 28.66
N LEU A 193 30.11 -21.14 29.02
CA LEU A 193 29.93 -22.19 30.04
C LEU A 193 30.56 -23.54 29.63
N LEU A 194 30.47 -23.91 28.36
CA LEU A 194 31.13 -25.12 27.86
C LEU A 194 32.66 -24.98 27.88
N CYS A 195 33.19 -23.84 27.46
CA CYS A 195 34.63 -23.56 27.48
C CYS A 195 35.19 -23.55 28.90
N THR A 196 34.50 -22.93 29.87
CA THR A 196 34.95 -22.93 31.27
C THR A 196 34.93 -24.32 31.88
N LYS A 197 33.86 -25.10 31.64
CA LYS A 197 33.76 -26.49 32.10
C LYS A 197 34.83 -27.39 31.49
N SER A 198 35.08 -27.25 30.20
CA SER A 198 36.14 -28.00 29.49
C SER A 198 37.53 -27.64 30.05
N SER A 199 37.80 -26.35 30.25
CA SER A 199 39.06 -25.87 30.84
C SER A 199 39.27 -26.40 32.26
N GLN A 200 38.23 -26.43 33.10
CA GLN A 200 38.31 -26.96 34.46
C GLN A 200 38.57 -28.48 34.47
N LYS A 201 37.93 -29.24 33.59
CA LYS A 201 38.19 -30.69 33.44
C LYS A 201 39.64 -30.96 33.01
N ASN A 202 40.17 -30.17 32.08
CA ASN A 202 41.55 -30.32 31.61
C ASN A 202 42.56 -29.99 32.72
N LYS A 203 42.30 -28.93 33.50
CA LYS A 203 43.14 -28.56 34.66
C LYS A 203 43.19 -29.67 35.71
N ASN A 204 42.05 -30.29 36.05
CA ASN A 204 42.01 -31.40 37.01
C ASN A 204 42.74 -32.67 36.53
N ARG A 205 42.84 -32.89 35.21
CA ARG A 205 43.54 -34.07 34.65
C ARG A 205 45.06 -33.98 34.79
N ASN A 206 45.62 -32.76 34.78
CA ASN A 206 47.07 -32.54 34.88
C ASN A 206 47.62 -32.64 36.31
N TYR A 207 46.77 -32.73 37.35
CA TYR A 207 47.21 -32.86 38.75
C TYR A 207 47.21 -34.30 39.27
N ILE A 208 46.85 -35.30 38.45
CA ILE A 208 46.79 -36.73 38.84
C ILE A 208 47.97 -37.51 38.22
N ILE A 209 49.11 -36.85 37.99
CA ILE A 209 50.36 -37.49 37.53
C ILE A 209 51.45 -37.20 38.56
#